data_AF-A0A7D5DXG6-F1
#
_entry.id   AF-A0A7D5DXG6-F1
#
_cell.length_a   1.000
_cell.length_b   1.000
_cell.length_c   1.000
_cell.angle_alpha   90.00
_cell.angle_beta   90.00
_cell.angle_gamma   90.00
#
_symmetry.space_group_name_H-M   'P 1'
#
loop_
_entity.id
_entity.type
_entity.pdbx_description
1 polymer ?
#
loop_
_entity_poly.entity_id
_entity_poly.type
_entity_poly.pdbx_seq_one_letter_code
_entity_poly.pdbx_strand_id
1 'polypeptide(L)'
;MEQYYSPLTRIIGSLFFYPPNEPQNKPLITLFQTGAWQADCHFLSENKRSEIQQNLQKVADEQLEADYQALFIGPNNLPAPPWGSVYLDKESVVFGESLLALRAFLQHSGIDFSLNQNEPEDHIGLMLMLTAYLLDENQHLLKPFLAEHFLPWVYRFFELFNATSTPFYQGLGILAEALLLDLQKNLEIQPLALQLYR
;
A
#
# COMPACT_ATOMS: atom_id res chain seq x y z
N MET A 1 15.05 -0.77 14.10
CA MET A 1 13.79 -1.09 13.40
C MET A 1 13.84 -2.55 13.03
N GLU A 2 12.73 -3.28 13.17
CA GLU A 2 12.74 -4.73 12.93
C GLU A 2 13.04 -5.04 11.45
N GLN A 3 13.79 -6.13 11.22
CA GLN A 3 14.36 -6.45 9.90
C GLN A 3 13.31 -6.81 8.84
N TYR A 4 12.05 -7.04 9.23
CA TYR A 4 10.99 -7.53 8.33
C TYR A 4 10.15 -6.43 7.67
N TYR A 5 10.17 -5.18 8.16
CA TYR A 5 9.29 -4.14 7.58
C TYR A 5 9.56 -3.90 6.12
N SER A 6 10.84 -3.74 5.72
CA SER A 6 11.18 -3.48 4.32
C SER A 6 10.69 -4.60 3.37
N PRO A 7 11.07 -5.89 3.56
CA PRO A 7 10.66 -6.94 2.63
C PRO A 7 9.14 -7.11 2.58
N LEU A 8 8.45 -7.08 3.73
CA LEU A 8 7.00 -7.23 3.78
C LEU A 8 6.29 -6.06 3.08
N THR A 9 6.68 -4.81 3.37
CA THR A 9 6.08 -3.62 2.76
C THR A 9 6.32 -3.58 1.25
N ARG A 10 7.51 -3.97 0.80
CA ARG A 10 7.88 -4.06 -0.62
C ARG A 10 7.02 -5.08 -1.36
N ILE A 11 6.85 -6.27 -0.77
CA ILE A 11 6.06 -7.35 -1.34
C ILE A 11 4.58 -6.95 -1.44
N ILE A 12 4.01 -6.40 -0.36
CA ILE A 12 2.63 -5.92 -0.35
C ILE A 12 2.45 -4.82 -1.41
N GLY A 13 3.38 -3.86 -1.49
CA GLY A 13 3.37 -2.81 -2.51
C GLY A 13 3.36 -3.35 -3.94
N SER A 14 4.15 -4.40 -4.22
CA SER A 14 4.15 -5.07 -5.53
C SER A 14 2.79 -5.71 -5.86
N LEU A 15 2.11 -6.30 -4.89
CA LEU A 15 0.79 -6.93 -5.09
C LEU A 15 -0.35 -5.92 -5.24
N PHE A 16 -0.17 -4.69 -4.75
CA PHE A 16 -1.09 -3.58 -5.01
C PHE A 16 -0.85 -2.93 -6.39
N PHE A 17 0.36 -3.02 -6.93
CA PHE A 17 0.76 -2.24 -8.12
C PHE A 17 0.85 -3.06 -9.41
N TYR A 18 1.27 -4.31 -9.31
CA TYR A 18 1.41 -5.19 -10.45
C TYR A 18 0.28 -6.23 -10.47
N PRO A 19 -0.26 -6.58 -11.65
CA PRO A 19 -1.24 -7.64 -11.78
C PRO A 19 -0.76 -8.98 -11.19
N PRO A 20 -1.67 -9.85 -10.75
CA PRO A 20 -1.30 -11.14 -10.15
C PRO A 20 -0.67 -12.13 -11.14
N ASN A 21 -0.89 -11.95 -12.44
CA ASN A 21 -0.33 -12.80 -13.49
C ASN A 21 1.13 -12.44 -13.85
N GLU A 22 1.63 -11.30 -13.37
CA GLU A 22 3.03 -10.92 -13.54
C GLU A 22 3.96 -11.98 -12.91
N PRO A 23 5.00 -12.45 -13.63
CA PRO A 23 5.85 -13.55 -13.16
C PRO A 23 6.47 -13.31 -11.78
N GLN A 24 6.78 -12.04 -11.46
CA GLN A 24 7.33 -11.66 -10.16
C GLN A 24 6.33 -11.79 -9.00
N ASN A 25 5.02 -11.67 -9.27
CA ASN A 25 3.99 -11.70 -8.24
C ASN A 25 3.53 -13.12 -7.89
N LYS A 26 3.67 -14.09 -8.80
CA LYS A 26 3.30 -15.50 -8.54
C LYS A 26 3.91 -16.11 -7.26
N PRO A 27 5.23 -16.01 -7.01
CA PRO A 27 5.80 -16.52 -5.76
C PRO A 27 5.34 -15.70 -4.53
N LEU A 28 5.08 -14.40 -4.69
CA LEU A 28 4.61 -13.53 -3.62
C LEU A 28 3.19 -13.88 -3.18
N ILE A 29 2.29 -14.13 -4.15
CA ILE A 29 0.92 -14.60 -3.89
C ILE A 29 0.98 -15.94 -3.15
N THR A 30 1.85 -16.86 -3.59
CA THR A 30 2.02 -18.16 -2.93
C THR A 30 2.47 -18.02 -1.47
N LEU A 31 3.36 -17.07 -1.18
CA LEU A 31 3.82 -16.76 0.17
C LEU A 31 2.66 -16.35 1.10
N PHE A 32 1.70 -15.57 0.62
CA PHE A 32 0.49 -15.22 1.38
C PHE A 32 -0.50 -16.38 1.50
N GLN A 33 -0.73 -17.12 0.40
CA GLN A 33 -1.65 -18.25 0.37
C GLN A 33 -1.24 -19.41 1.27
N THR A 34 0.07 -19.61 1.47
CA THR A 34 0.61 -20.65 2.34
C THR A 34 0.76 -20.20 3.79
N GLY A 35 0.60 -18.90 4.08
CA GLY A 35 0.76 -18.34 5.41
C GLY A 35 2.20 -18.15 5.87
N ALA A 36 3.19 -18.29 4.98
CA ALA A 36 4.60 -18.11 5.30
C ALA A 36 4.92 -16.70 5.83
N TRP A 37 4.17 -15.68 5.42
CA TRP A 37 4.28 -14.29 5.91
C TRP A 37 4.10 -14.15 7.43
N GLN A 38 3.39 -15.07 8.08
CA GLN A 38 3.03 -14.97 9.50
C GLN A 38 4.25 -15.04 10.43
N ALA A 39 5.30 -15.74 10.00
CA ALA A 39 6.50 -15.96 10.80
C ALA A 39 7.19 -14.65 11.20
N ASP A 40 7.19 -13.66 10.31
CA ASP A 40 7.88 -12.38 10.50
C ASP A 40 6.95 -11.26 10.99
N CYS A 41 5.65 -11.52 11.17
CA CYS A 41 4.67 -10.51 11.57
C CYS A 41 4.38 -10.52 13.07
N HIS A 42 5.43 -10.28 13.88
CA HIS A 42 5.32 -10.29 15.35
C HIS A 42 4.53 -9.09 15.90
N PHE A 43 4.40 -8.01 15.14
CA PHE A 43 3.55 -6.87 15.49
C PHE A 43 2.05 -7.22 15.56
N LEU A 44 1.64 -8.36 14.98
CA LEU A 44 0.28 -8.88 15.07
C LEU A 44 0.15 -9.93 16.17
N SER A 45 -1.03 -10.01 16.78
CA SER A 45 -1.39 -11.16 17.61
C SER A 45 -1.61 -12.41 16.74
N GLU A 46 -1.46 -13.60 17.33
CA GLU A 46 -1.72 -14.86 16.64
C GLU A 46 -3.16 -14.96 16.10
N ASN A 47 -4.13 -14.49 16.90
CA ASN A 47 -5.53 -14.41 16.49
C ASN A 47 -5.70 -13.52 15.26
N LYS A 48 -5.06 -12.34 15.24
CA LYS A 48 -5.17 -11.42 14.10
C LYS A 48 -4.48 -11.97 12.85
N ARG A 49 -3.33 -12.64 13.00
CA ARG A 49 -2.68 -13.35 11.88
C ARG A 49 -3.57 -14.43 11.29
N SER A 50 -4.23 -15.21 12.15
CA SER A 50 -5.15 -16.27 11.73
C SER A 50 -6.40 -15.72 11.02
N GLU A 51 -6.97 -14.61 11.51
CA GLU A 51 -8.08 -13.91 10.86
C GLU A 51 -7.69 -13.44 9.45
N ILE A 52 -6.54 -12.79 9.31
CA ILE A 52 -6.02 -12.34 8.00
C ILE A 52 -5.76 -13.55 7.08
N GLN A 53 -5.22 -14.66 7.61
CA GLN A 53 -4.94 -15.86 6.83
C GLN A 53 -6.21 -16.50 6.25
N GLN A 54 -7.36 -16.39 6.92
CA GLN A 54 -8.63 -16.90 6.39
C GLN A 54 -9.02 -16.19 5.08
N ASN A 55 -8.68 -14.92 4.96
CA ASN A 55 -8.91 -14.11 3.77
C ASN A 55 -7.88 -14.36 2.66
N LEU A 56 -6.62 -14.61 3.04
CA LEU A 56 -5.50 -14.86 2.12
C LEU A 56 -5.44 -16.28 1.57
N GLN A 57 -6.48 -17.10 1.75
CA GLN A 57 -6.50 -18.49 1.26
C GLN A 57 -6.33 -18.57 -0.26
N LYS A 58 -6.06 -19.79 -0.74
CA LYS A 58 -5.89 -20.04 -2.17
C LYS A 58 -7.16 -19.66 -2.94
N VAL A 59 -6.97 -18.80 -3.94
CA VAL A 59 -7.98 -18.39 -4.92
C VAL A 59 -7.51 -18.84 -6.30
N ALA A 60 -8.44 -19.11 -7.22
CA ALA A 60 -8.11 -19.43 -8.60
C ALA A 60 -7.44 -18.22 -9.29
N ASP A 61 -6.45 -18.46 -10.15
CA ASP A 61 -5.70 -17.39 -10.82
C ASP A 61 -6.64 -16.47 -11.62
N GLU A 62 -7.62 -17.05 -12.34
CA GLU A 62 -8.59 -16.26 -13.11
C GLU A 62 -9.44 -15.33 -12.23
N GLN A 63 -9.76 -15.77 -11.00
CA GLN A 63 -10.51 -14.96 -10.05
C GLN A 63 -9.63 -13.83 -9.50
N LEU A 64 -8.36 -14.09 -9.18
CA LEU A 64 -7.44 -13.04 -8.73
C LEU A 64 -7.21 -11.96 -9.80
N GLU A 65 -7.11 -12.36 -11.06
CA GLU A 65 -7.01 -11.45 -12.20
C GLU A 65 -8.26 -10.58 -12.35
N ALA A 66 -9.45 -11.19 -12.27
CA ALA A 66 -10.72 -10.47 -12.33
C ALA A 66 -10.88 -9.48 -11.17
N ASP A 67 -10.49 -9.89 -9.96
CA ASP A 67 -10.51 -9.05 -8.77
C ASP A 67 -9.55 -7.85 -8.91
N TYR A 68 -8.33 -8.10 -9.40
CA TYR A 68 -7.35 -7.03 -9.65
C TYR A 68 -7.88 -6.01 -10.66
N GLN A 69 -8.45 -6.50 -11.76
CA GLN A 69 -9.05 -5.68 -12.80
C GLN A 69 -10.15 -4.78 -12.22
N ALA A 70 -11.03 -5.32 -11.38
CA ALA A 70 -12.13 -4.57 -10.76
C ALA A 70 -11.66 -3.55 -9.72
N LEU A 71 -10.59 -3.83 -8.98
CA LEU A 71 -10.11 -3.00 -7.87
C LEU A 71 -9.13 -1.90 -8.30
N PHE A 72 -8.31 -2.15 -9.33
CA PHE A 72 -7.20 -1.26 -9.69
C PHE A 72 -7.26 -0.69 -11.11
N ILE A 73 -8.01 -1.31 -12.04
CA ILE A 73 -7.97 -0.91 -13.46
C ILE A 73 -9.31 -0.33 -13.94
N GLY A 74 -10.44 -0.98 -13.64
CA GLY A 74 -11.75 -0.63 -14.17
C GLY A 74 -12.26 -1.66 -15.18
N PRO A 75 -13.23 -1.33 -16.06
CA PRO A 75 -13.56 0.00 -16.59
C PRO A 75 -14.57 0.81 -15.75
N ASN A 76 -15.16 0.20 -14.72
CA ASN A 76 -16.06 0.90 -13.81
C ASN A 76 -15.27 1.82 -12.88
N ASN A 77 -15.97 2.75 -12.23
CA ASN A 77 -15.37 3.55 -11.16
C ASN A 77 -14.78 2.63 -10.09
N LEU A 78 -13.51 2.87 -9.75
CA LEU A 78 -12.84 2.12 -8.70
C LEU A 78 -13.50 2.44 -7.34
N PRO A 79 -13.81 1.42 -6.54
CA PRO A 79 -14.47 1.63 -5.25
C PRO A 79 -13.56 2.40 -4.28
N ALA A 80 -12.27 2.08 -4.29
CA ALA A 80 -11.21 2.80 -3.58
C ALA A 80 -10.06 3.06 -4.57
N PRO A 81 -10.05 4.21 -5.28
CA PRO A 81 -8.98 4.53 -6.21
C PRO A 81 -7.63 4.55 -5.48
N PRO A 82 -6.57 4.01 -6.07
CA PRO A 82 -5.29 3.81 -5.39
C PRO A 82 -4.42 5.05 -5.28
N TRP A 83 -4.86 6.24 -5.71
CA TRP A 83 -4.03 7.46 -5.71
C TRP A 83 -4.36 8.39 -4.56
N GLY A 84 -3.34 8.86 -3.84
CA GLY A 84 -3.50 9.76 -2.70
C GLY A 84 -4.24 11.06 -3.02
N SER A 85 -3.99 11.64 -4.18
CA SER A 85 -4.62 12.89 -4.61
C SER A 85 -6.13 12.79 -4.77
N VAL A 86 -6.68 11.60 -5.06
CA VAL A 86 -8.13 11.40 -5.11
C VAL A 86 -8.79 11.66 -3.74
N TYR A 87 -8.06 11.43 -2.65
CA TYR A 87 -8.54 11.65 -1.29
C TYR A 87 -8.23 13.04 -0.76
N LEU A 88 -7.09 13.62 -1.16
CA LEU A 88 -6.58 14.88 -0.60
C LEU A 88 -6.94 16.11 -1.41
N ASP A 89 -7.28 15.96 -2.69
CA ASP A 89 -7.63 17.09 -3.56
C ASP A 89 -9.15 17.25 -3.67
N LYS A 90 -9.61 18.51 -3.64
CA LYS A 90 -11.04 18.86 -3.61
C LYS A 90 -11.82 18.37 -4.83
N GLU A 91 -11.17 18.33 -5.99
CA GLU A 91 -11.78 17.81 -7.22
C GLU A 91 -11.66 16.27 -7.34
N SER A 92 -11.05 15.58 -6.37
CA SER A 92 -10.80 14.13 -6.39
C SER A 92 -10.10 13.67 -7.66
N VAL A 93 -9.10 14.44 -8.10
CA VAL A 93 -8.32 14.19 -9.33
C VAL A 93 -7.03 13.44 -9.03
N VAL A 94 -6.55 12.66 -10.00
CA VAL A 94 -5.32 11.84 -9.92
C VAL A 94 -4.03 12.66 -10.02
N PHE A 95 -4.09 13.88 -10.56
CA PHE A 95 -2.93 14.78 -10.68
C PHE A 95 -3.18 16.08 -9.93
N GLY A 96 -3.46 15.97 -8.63
CA GLY A 96 -3.76 17.11 -7.76
C GLY A 96 -2.53 17.70 -7.07
N GLU A 97 -2.76 18.67 -6.18
CA GLU A 97 -1.70 19.42 -5.49
C GLU A 97 -0.89 18.52 -4.55
N SER A 98 -1.53 17.51 -3.95
CA SER A 98 -0.86 16.55 -3.08
C SER A 98 0.21 15.71 -3.81
N LEU A 99 -0.04 15.34 -5.08
CA LEU A 99 0.94 14.68 -5.93
C LEU A 99 2.11 15.62 -6.27
N LEU A 100 1.83 16.88 -6.56
CA LEU A 100 2.88 17.88 -6.82
C LEU A 100 3.77 18.10 -5.58
N ALA A 101 3.18 18.11 -4.39
CA ALA A 101 3.91 18.17 -3.12
C ALA A 101 4.81 16.93 -2.93
N LEU A 102 4.32 15.73 -3.24
CA LEU A 102 5.13 14.50 -3.22
C LEU A 102 6.30 14.59 -4.20
N ARG A 103 6.08 15.04 -5.44
CA ARG A 103 7.14 15.22 -6.44
C ARG A 103 8.22 16.20 -5.97
N ALA A 104 7.80 17.32 -5.37
CA ALA A 104 8.72 18.26 -4.79
C ALA A 104 9.55 17.60 -3.68
N PHE A 105 8.93 16.85 -2.76
CA PHE A 105 9.64 16.12 -1.71
C PHE A 105 10.68 15.15 -2.27
N LEU A 106 10.32 14.35 -3.28
CA LEU A 106 11.23 13.39 -3.93
C LEU A 106 12.41 14.11 -4.59
N GLN A 107 12.16 15.20 -5.32
CA GLN A 107 13.18 15.99 -5.98
C GLN A 107 14.16 16.62 -4.97
N HIS A 108 13.66 17.24 -3.90
CA HIS A 108 14.50 17.83 -2.86
C HIS A 108 15.31 16.78 -2.09
N SER A 109 14.79 15.56 -1.99
CA SER A 109 15.45 14.42 -1.37
C SER A 109 16.48 13.72 -2.26
N GLY A 110 16.59 14.14 -3.53
CA GLY A 110 17.48 13.49 -4.51
C GLY A 110 17.03 12.07 -4.89
N ILE A 111 15.75 11.75 -4.72
CA ILE A 111 15.18 10.45 -5.10
C ILE A 111 14.68 10.56 -6.53
N ASP A 112 15.32 9.82 -7.44
CA ASP A 112 14.86 9.66 -8.82
C ASP A 112 13.77 8.60 -8.88
N PHE A 113 12.54 9.06 -9.13
CA PHE A 113 11.36 8.23 -9.23
C PHE A 113 11.08 7.88 -10.69
N SER A 114 11.85 6.93 -11.23
CA SER A 114 11.77 6.50 -12.62
C SER A 114 10.98 5.21 -12.78
N LEU A 115 9.77 5.30 -13.34
CA LEU A 115 8.95 4.15 -13.71
C LEU A 115 8.93 3.96 -15.22
N ASN A 116 8.88 2.70 -15.66
CA ASN A 116 8.69 2.34 -17.08
C ASN A 116 7.24 2.56 -17.57
N GLN A 117 6.35 3.02 -16.69
CA GLN A 117 4.93 3.26 -16.96
C GLN A 117 4.51 4.63 -16.44
N ASN A 118 3.52 5.24 -17.10
CA ASN A 118 3.01 6.57 -16.76
C ASN A 118 2.02 6.49 -15.58
N GLU A 119 2.49 6.04 -14.43
CA GLU A 119 1.73 6.00 -13.18
C GLU A 119 2.12 7.18 -12.27
N PRO A 120 1.15 7.90 -11.69
CA PRO A 120 1.40 8.85 -10.59
C PRO A 120 2.10 8.20 -9.40
N GLU A 121 3.05 8.93 -8.83
CA GLU A 121 3.93 8.47 -7.75
C GLU A 121 3.18 8.20 -6.43
N ASP A 122 1.98 8.77 -6.27
CA ASP A 122 1.12 8.63 -5.10
C ASP A 122 0.18 7.41 -5.13
N HIS A 123 0.39 6.49 -6.09
CA HIS A 123 -0.29 5.20 -6.10
C HIS A 123 0.07 4.37 -4.86
N ILE A 124 -0.91 3.73 -4.21
CA ILE A 124 -0.74 2.98 -2.94
C ILE A 124 0.41 1.98 -2.97
N GLY A 125 0.50 1.16 -4.02
CA GLY A 125 1.57 0.18 -4.16
C GLY A 125 2.97 0.83 -4.31
N LEU A 126 3.04 1.98 -4.98
CA LEU A 126 4.27 2.76 -5.13
C LEU A 126 4.68 3.40 -3.80
N MET A 127 3.73 3.95 -3.04
CA MET A 127 3.97 4.54 -1.72
C MET A 127 4.45 3.50 -0.70
N LEU A 128 3.93 2.26 -0.76
CA LEU A 128 4.43 1.13 0.02
C LEU A 128 5.85 0.73 -0.40
N MET A 129 6.14 0.63 -1.69
CA MET A 129 7.50 0.32 -2.16
C MET A 129 8.50 1.44 -1.82
N LEU A 130 8.08 2.71 -1.89
CA LEU A 130 8.88 3.84 -1.43
C LEU A 130 9.13 3.78 0.08
N THR A 131 8.14 3.38 0.88
CA THR A 131 8.33 3.12 2.32
C THR A 131 9.43 2.09 2.54
N ALA A 132 9.41 0.96 1.80
CA ALA A 132 10.45 -0.06 1.88
C ALA A 132 11.84 0.47 1.47
N TYR A 133 11.91 1.26 0.40
CA TYR A 133 13.14 1.91 -0.04
C TYR A 133 13.71 2.85 1.03
N LEU A 134 12.88 3.68 1.65
CA LEU A 134 13.30 4.62 2.70
C LEU A 134 13.71 3.87 3.98
N LEU A 135 13.10 2.74 4.30
CA LEU A 135 13.50 1.87 5.40
C LEU A 135 14.94 1.34 5.23
N ASP A 136 15.32 0.99 4.00
CA ASP A 136 16.61 0.39 3.69
C ASP A 136 17.73 1.44 3.54
N GLU A 137 17.47 2.52 2.81
CA GLU A 137 18.54 3.41 2.34
C GLU A 137 18.47 4.82 2.94
N ASN A 138 17.29 5.30 3.29
CA ASN A 138 17.05 6.72 3.59
C ASN A 138 16.14 6.94 4.81
N GLN A 139 16.46 6.29 5.94
CA GLN A 139 15.59 6.30 7.12
C GLN A 139 15.30 7.70 7.68
N HIS A 140 16.18 8.66 7.45
CA HIS A 140 15.99 10.06 7.84
C HIS A 140 14.83 10.75 7.10
N LEU A 141 14.47 10.27 5.91
CA LEU A 141 13.34 10.75 5.10
C LEU A 141 12.03 10.02 5.40
N LEU A 142 12.08 8.89 6.09
CA LEU A 142 10.91 8.03 6.32
C LEU A 142 9.82 8.76 7.11
N LYS A 143 10.18 9.43 8.21
CA LYS A 143 9.21 10.17 9.04
C LYS A 143 8.52 11.30 8.27
N PRO A 144 9.22 12.24 7.61
CA PRO A 144 8.54 13.30 6.85
C PRO A 144 7.71 12.72 5.69
N PHE A 145 8.22 11.72 4.97
CA PHE A 145 7.45 11.05 3.93
C PHE A 145 6.11 10.48 4.45
N LEU A 146 6.17 9.68 5.52
CA LEU A 146 4.98 9.07 6.11
C LEU A 146 4.02 10.13 6.66
N ALA A 147 4.53 11.13 7.38
CA ALA A 147 3.71 12.14 8.04
C ALA A 147 2.98 13.06 7.04
N GLU A 148 3.63 13.42 5.94
CA GLU A 148 3.15 14.48 5.05
C GLU A 148 2.51 13.95 3.77
N HIS A 149 2.93 12.79 3.27
CA HIS A 149 2.54 12.31 1.94
C HIS A 149 1.78 10.99 1.93
N PHE A 150 1.94 10.14 2.95
CA PHE A 150 1.33 8.80 2.93
C PHE A 150 0.22 8.60 3.96
N LEU A 151 0.54 8.72 5.26
CA LEU A 151 -0.41 8.48 6.33
C LEU A 151 -1.65 9.39 6.34
N PRO A 152 -1.61 10.65 5.82
CA PRO A 152 -2.79 11.51 5.79
C PRO A 152 -4.00 10.94 5.03
N TRP A 153 -3.80 10.04 4.06
CA TRP A 153 -4.89 9.50 3.24
C TRP A 153 -5.00 7.98 3.25
N VAL A 154 -3.90 7.27 3.52
CA VAL A 154 -3.85 5.81 3.36
C VAL A 154 -4.87 5.06 4.22
N TYR A 155 -5.17 5.55 5.42
CA TYR A 155 -6.15 4.92 6.30
C TYR A 155 -7.57 5.05 5.75
N ARG A 156 -7.88 6.17 5.07
CA ARG A 156 -9.15 6.34 4.36
C ARG A 156 -9.22 5.43 3.13
N PHE A 157 -8.11 5.27 2.41
CA PHE A 157 -8.01 4.27 1.34
C PHE A 157 -8.33 2.87 1.89
N PHE A 158 -7.67 2.42 2.97
CA PHE A 158 -7.89 1.09 3.52
C PHE A 158 -9.30 0.89 4.08
N GLU A 159 -9.92 1.91 4.67
CA GLU A 159 -11.32 1.86 5.10
C GLU A 159 -12.24 1.51 3.93
N LEU A 160 -12.14 2.24 2.81
CA LEU A 160 -12.96 2.00 1.63
C LEU A 160 -12.58 0.69 0.94
N PHE A 161 -11.28 0.45 0.75
CA PHE A 161 -10.76 -0.71 0.05
C PHE A 161 -11.16 -2.01 0.75
N ASN A 162 -10.98 -2.10 2.06
CA ASN A 162 -11.32 -3.29 2.84
C ASN A 162 -12.84 -3.55 2.89
N ALA A 163 -13.66 -2.50 2.78
CA ALA A 163 -15.12 -2.62 2.73
C ALA A 163 -15.64 -3.16 1.39
N THR A 164 -14.89 -2.99 0.29
CA THR A 164 -15.34 -3.33 -1.07
C THR A 164 -14.53 -4.44 -1.75
N SER A 165 -13.41 -4.85 -1.15
CA SER A 165 -12.50 -5.83 -1.74
C SER A 165 -12.98 -7.27 -1.61
N THR A 166 -12.45 -8.13 -2.47
CA THR A 166 -12.60 -9.58 -2.39
C THR A 166 -11.66 -10.17 -1.33
N PRO A 167 -11.89 -11.41 -0.85
CA PRO A 167 -11.20 -11.94 0.33
C PRO A 167 -9.67 -11.81 0.28
N PHE A 168 -9.03 -12.18 -0.83
CA PHE A 168 -7.57 -12.10 -0.93
C PHE A 168 -7.06 -10.66 -0.77
N TYR A 169 -7.62 -9.71 -1.54
CA TYR A 169 -7.22 -8.31 -1.46
C TYR A 169 -7.62 -7.66 -0.13
N GLN A 170 -8.76 -8.03 0.46
CA GLN A 170 -9.15 -7.58 1.80
C GLN A 170 -8.14 -8.05 2.85
N GLY A 171 -7.70 -9.31 2.80
CA GLY A 171 -6.63 -9.81 3.67
C GLY A 171 -5.33 -9.01 3.51
N LEU A 172 -4.96 -8.71 2.27
CA LEU A 172 -3.77 -7.91 1.95
C LEU A 172 -3.89 -6.46 2.48
N GLY A 173 -5.06 -5.84 2.33
CA GLY A 173 -5.35 -4.49 2.81
C GLY A 173 -5.34 -4.39 4.34
N ILE A 174 -5.95 -5.35 5.04
CA ILE A 174 -5.91 -5.41 6.51
C ILE A 174 -4.46 -5.59 7.01
N LEU A 175 -3.67 -6.42 6.34
CA LEU A 175 -2.26 -6.62 6.69
C LEU A 175 -1.42 -5.35 6.46
N ALA A 176 -1.62 -4.68 5.32
CA ALA A 176 -0.92 -3.45 4.97
C ALA A 176 -1.26 -2.31 5.95
N GLU A 177 -2.54 -2.15 6.28
CA GLU A 177 -3.00 -1.16 7.26
C GLU A 177 -2.37 -1.40 8.63
N ALA A 178 -2.38 -2.65 9.12
CA ALA A 178 -1.79 -2.99 10.40
C ALA A 178 -0.27 -2.75 10.43
N LEU A 179 0.43 -3.03 9.32
CA LEU A 179 1.85 -2.75 9.18
C LEU A 179 2.14 -1.25 9.29
N LEU A 180 1.34 -0.40 8.62
CA LEU A 180 1.54 1.06 8.68
C LEU A 180 1.18 1.63 10.05
N LEU A 181 0.13 1.13 10.71
CA LEU A 181 -0.20 1.51 12.08
C LEU A 181 0.93 1.20 13.07
N ASP A 182 1.54 0.03 12.93
CA ASP A 182 2.65 -0.36 13.77
C ASP A 182 3.93 0.46 13.48
N LEU A 183 4.23 0.74 12.21
CA LEU A 183 5.29 1.68 11.82
C LEU A 183 5.04 3.09 12.37
N GLN A 184 3.82 3.62 12.23
CA GLN A 184 3.45 4.93 12.75
C GLN A 184 3.71 5.02 14.25
N LYS A 185 3.27 3.99 15.00
CA LYS A 185 3.46 3.91 16.44
C LYS A 185 4.94 3.83 16.81
N ASN A 186 5.71 2.93 16.19
CA ASN A 186 7.11 2.71 16.51
C ASN A 186 8.02 3.89 16.14
N LEU A 187 7.60 4.70 15.17
CA LEU A 187 8.29 5.92 14.77
C LEU A 187 7.71 7.18 15.42
N GLU A 188 6.68 7.05 16.26
CA GLU A 188 5.99 8.17 16.93
C GLU A 188 5.55 9.26 15.95
N ILE A 189 5.03 8.84 14.79
CA ILE A 189 4.65 9.77 13.71
C ILE A 189 3.28 10.37 14.02
N GLN A 190 3.20 11.69 13.91
CA GLN A 190 1.95 12.45 13.89
C GLN A 190 1.67 12.84 12.43
N PRO A 191 0.73 12.17 11.74
CA PRO A 191 0.37 12.55 10.37
C PRO A 191 -0.20 13.96 10.34
N LEU A 192 0.06 14.68 9.25
CA LEU A 192 -0.60 15.96 9.02
C LEU A 192 -2.11 15.76 8.94
N ALA A 193 -2.84 16.58 9.69
CA ALA A 193 -4.30 16.61 9.63
C ALA A 193 -4.74 17.35 8.36
N LEU A 194 -4.87 16.60 7.26
CA LEU A 194 -5.37 17.10 5.98
C LEU A 194 -6.87 16.84 5.84
N GLN A 195 -7.56 17.69 5.10
CA GLN A 195 -8.96 17.46 4.77
C GLN A 195 -9.06 16.32 3.75
N LEU A 196 -9.92 15.34 4.05
CA LEU A 196 -10.28 14.27 3.12
C LEU A 196 -11.54 14.66 2.35
N TYR A 197 -11.51 14.48 1.03
CA TYR A 197 -12.62 14.76 0.12
C TYR A 197 -13.36 13.51 -0.36
N ARG A 198 -12.84 12.32 -0.01
CA ARG A 198 -13.45 11.02 -0.31
C ARG A 198 -13.52 10.15 0.94
#